data_AF-A0A174ZYT9-F1
#
_entry.id   AF-A0A174ZYT9-F1
#
_cell.length_a   1.000
_cell.length_b   1.000
_cell.length_c   1.000
_cell.angle_alpha   90.00
_cell.angle_beta   90.00
_cell.angle_gamma   90.00
#
_symmetry.space_group_name_H-M   'P 1'
#
loop_
_entity.id
_entity.type
_entity.pdbx_description
1 polymer ?
#
loop_
_entity_poly.entity_id
_entity_poly.type
_entity_poly.pdbx_seq_one_letter_code
_entity_poly.pdbx_strand_id
1 'polypeptide(L)'
;MFQNRFTQTQRWKICAFKNGEWLRVAGELVEDDRREARQSMLDAYPSLQNMYSADDGNTEVFYFKNATATFSSFTHEPEVVKF
;
A
#
# COMPACT_ATOMS: atom_id res chain seq x y z
N MET A 1 2.75 -5.78 -20.44
CA MET A 1 1.58 -4.95 -20.81
C MET A 1 0.61 -4.83 -19.62
N PHE A 2 1.07 -4.30 -18.47
CA PHE A 2 0.23 -4.11 -17.27
C PHE A 2 0.41 -2.74 -16.56
N GLN A 3 1.14 -1.79 -17.14
CA GLN A 3 1.48 -0.51 -16.49
C GLN A 3 0.85 0.69 -17.20
N ASN A 4 -0.48 0.82 -17.21
CA ASN A 4 -1.11 2.06 -17.71
C ASN A 4 -2.25 2.58 -16.82
N ARG A 5 -2.43 2.02 -15.62
CA ARG A 5 -3.46 2.47 -14.67
C ARG A 5 -2.93 3.22 -13.45
N PHE A 6 -1.63 3.19 -13.18
CA PHE A 6 -1.01 3.82 -12.01
C PHE A 6 -0.26 5.15 -12.32
N THR A 7 -0.21 5.56 -13.59
CA THR A 7 0.49 6.79 -14.04
C THR A 7 -0.33 8.08 -13.88
N GLN A 8 -1.57 7.99 -13.39
CA GLN A 8 -2.37 9.12 -12.94
C GLN A 8 -2.58 9.00 -11.43
N THR A 9 -2.41 10.09 -10.68
CA THR A 9 -2.71 10.17 -9.25
C THR A 9 -4.18 9.83 -9.00
N GLN A 10 -4.46 8.55 -8.82
CA GLN A 10 -5.79 8.03 -8.54
C GLN A 10 -5.99 7.96 -7.04
N ARG A 11 -7.23 8.17 -6.59
CA ARG A 11 -7.60 7.96 -5.19
C ARG A 11 -7.86 6.47 -5.00
N TRP A 12 -7.01 5.82 -4.22
CA TRP A 12 -7.09 4.40 -3.89
C TRP A 12 -7.69 4.18 -2.52
N LYS A 13 -8.33 3.02 -2.37
CA LYS A 13 -8.87 2.56 -1.09
C LYS A 13 -8.59 1.08 -0.91
N ILE A 14 -8.02 0.73 0.25
CA ILE A 14 -7.87 -0.66 0.69
C ILE A 14 -8.77 -0.85 1.91
N CYS A 15 -9.44 -2.00 1.98
CA CYS A 15 -10.26 -2.37 3.13
C CYS A 15 -9.84 -3.76 3.63
N ALA A 16 -9.67 -3.89 4.94
CA ALA A 16 -9.39 -5.15 5.62
C ALA A 16 -10.37 -5.31 6.79
N PHE A 17 -10.64 -6.56 7.17
CA PHE A 17 -11.42 -6.89 8.37
C PHE A 17 -10.60 -7.82 9.25
N LYS A 18 -10.49 -7.49 10.54
CA LYS A 18 -9.76 -8.29 11.52
C LYS A 18 -10.42 -8.12 12.88
N ASN A 19 -10.64 -9.24 13.58
CA ASN A 19 -11.10 -9.27 14.98
C ASN A 19 -12.36 -8.44 15.28
N GLY A 20 -13.29 -8.32 14.33
CA GLY A 20 -14.53 -7.56 14.54
C GLY A 20 -14.48 -6.11 14.06
N GLU A 21 -13.33 -5.64 13.57
CA GLU A 21 -13.14 -4.27 13.09
C GLU A 21 -12.75 -4.24 11.61
N TRP A 22 -13.22 -3.21 10.90
CA TRP A 22 -12.76 -2.87 9.56
C TRP A 22 -11.73 -1.76 9.62
N LEU A 23 -10.64 -1.92 8.87
CA LEU A 23 -9.72 -0.84 8.52
C LEU A 23 -9.97 -0.47 7.06
N ARG A 24 -10.28 0.80 6.81
CA ARG A 24 -10.28 1.39 5.47
C ARG A 24 -9.19 2.46 5.38
N VAL A 25 -8.23 2.27 4.49
CA VAL A 25 -7.21 3.29 4.17
C VAL A 25 -7.55 3.89 2.82
N ALA A 26 -7.73 5.21 2.76
CA ALA A 26 -7.99 5.97 1.53
C ALA A 26 -6.91 7.03 1.32
N GLY A 27 -6.39 7.17 0.11
CA GLY A 27 -5.38 8.19 -0.20
C GLY A 27 -4.96 8.16 -1.66
N GLU A 28 -3.89 8.87 -1.99
CA GLU A 28 -3.24 8.81 -3.29
C GLU A 28 -2.18 7.72 -3.26
N LEU A 29 -2.15 6.84 -4.26
CA LEU A 29 -1.09 5.84 -4.40
C LEU A 29 -0.03 6.42 -5.34
N VAL A 30 1.20 6.54 -4.85
CA VAL A 30 2.32 7.11 -5.59
C VAL A 30 3.41 6.05 -5.71
N GLU A 31 3.95 5.89 -6.92
CA GLU A 31 5.07 4.98 -7.18
C GLU A 31 6.36 5.52 -6.56
N ASP A 32 7.14 4.63 -5.94
CA ASP A 32 8.48 4.90 -5.47
C ASP A 32 9.50 4.10 -6.28
N ASP A 33 10.02 4.72 -7.34
CA ASP A 33 10.97 4.10 -8.26
C ASP A 33 12.42 4.06 -7.70
N ARG A 34 12.63 4.42 -6.44
CA ARG A 34 13.95 4.31 -5.82
C ARG A 34 14.28 2.84 -5.59
N ARG A 35 15.46 2.42 -6.06
CA ARG A 35 16.00 1.07 -5.79
C ARG A 35 16.01 0.73 -4.30
N GLU A 36 16.31 1.71 -3.45
CA GLU A 36 16.32 1.55 -1.98
C GLU A 36 14.94 1.18 -1.42
N ALA A 37 13.85 1.73 -1.98
CA ALA A 37 12.49 1.41 -1.58
C ALA A 37 12.13 -0.04 -1.97
N ARG A 38 12.52 -0.47 -3.18
CA ARG A 38 12.38 -1.87 -3.63
C ARG A 38 13.15 -2.83 -2.74
N GLN A 39 14.41 -2.52 -2.44
CA GLN A 39 15.24 -3.36 -1.58
C GLN A 39 14.65 -3.48 -0.17
N SER A 40 14.23 -2.36 0.44
CA SER A 40 13.60 -2.35 1.76
C SER A 40 12.34 -3.22 1.82
N MET A 41 11.50 -3.19 0.77
CA MET A 41 10.32 -4.06 0.68
C MET A 41 10.72 -5.54 0.60
N LEU A 42 11.70 -5.88 -0.23
CA LEU A 42 12.19 -7.26 -0.37
C LEU A 42 12.89 -7.78 0.90
N ASP A 43 13.58 -6.93 1.64
CA ASP A 43 14.20 -7.28 2.93
C ASP A 43 13.15 -7.55 4.01
N ALA A 44 12.01 -6.84 3.97
CA ALA A 44 10.87 -7.08 4.87
C ALA A 44 10.09 -8.36 4.51
N TYR A 45 10.16 -8.81 3.25
CA TYR A 45 9.51 -10.04 2.77
C TYR A 45 10.52 -10.97 2.05
N PRO A 46 11.46 -11.60 2.78
CA PRO A 46 12.55 -12.38 2.17
C PRO A 46 12.08 -13.51 1.25
N SER A 47 10.88 -14.04 1.47
CA SER A 47 10.29 -15.08 0.61
C SER A 47 10.11 -14.63 -0.85
N LEU A 48 9.94 -13.32 -1.09
CA LEU A 48 9.79 -12.76 -2.43
C LEU A 48 11.12 -12.71 -3.21
N GLN A 49 12.26 -12.71 -2.52
CA GLN A 49 13.59 -12.61 -3.15
C GLN A 49 13.95 -13.82 -4.02
N ASN A 50 13.22 -14.93 -3.90
CA ASN A 50 13.37 -16.08 -4.79
C ASN A 50 12.86 -15.81 -6.21
N MET A 51 12.00 -14.80 -6.40
CA MET A 51 11.33 -14.48 -7.66
C MET A 51 11.56 -13.05 -8.13
N TYR A 52 11.90 -12.14 -7.21
CA TYR A 52 11.98 -10.70 -7.45
C TYR A 52 13.32 -10.15 -6.98
N SER A 53 13.79 -9.08 -7.63
CA SER A 53 15.00 -8.33 -7.28
C SER A 53 14.73 -6.82 -7.36
N ALA A 54 15.47 -6.03 -6.59
CA ALA A 54 15.38 -4.57 -6.66
C ALA A 54 15.77 -4.01 -8.05
N ASP A 55 16.43 -4.81 -8.89
CA ASP A 55 16.97 -4.45 -10.19
C ASP A 55 16.32 -5.24 -11.36
N ASP A 56 15.24 -5.99 -11.12
CA ASP A 56 14.60 -6.84 -12.14
C ASP A 56 13.68 -6.10 -13.13
N GLY A 57 13.40 -4.81 -12.89
CA GLY A 57 12.45 -4.01 -13.68
C GLY A 57 10.99 -4.48 -13.57
N ASN A 58 10.67 -5.37 -12.63
CA ASN A 58 9.36 -5.96 -12.41
C ASN A 58 8.82 -5.68 -10.99
N THR A 59 9.71 -5.48 -10.02
CA THR A 59 9.36 -5.10 -8.66
C THR A 59 8.91 -3.65 -8.63
N GLU A 60 7.64 -3.41 -8.35
CA GLU A 60 7.09 -2.07 -8.14
C GLU A 60 6.76 -1.86 -6.67
N VAL A 61 7.11 -0.68 -6.14
CA VAL A 61 6.75 -0.29 -4.78
C VAL A 61 5.96 1.00 -4.84
N PHE A 62 4.86 1.03 -4.10
CA PHE A 62 3.98 2.19 -3.99
C PHE A 62 3.77 2.55 -2.53
N TYR A 63 3.52 3.83 -2.27
CA TYR A 63 3.17 4.33 -0.96
C TYR A 63 1.92 5.21 -1.02
N PHE A 64 1.23 5.33 0.12
CA PHE A 64 0.10 6.24 0.26
C PHE A 64 0.57 7.65 0.61
N LYS A 65 0.02 8.64 -0.09
CA LYS A 65 0.13 10.07 0.21
C LYS A 65 -1.25 10.63 0.54
N ASN A 66 -1.31 11.63 1.44
CA ASN A 66 -2.56 12.27 1.89
C ASN A 66 -3.57 11.22 2.40
N ALA A 67 -3.12 10.31 3.26
CA ALA A 67 -3.87 9.12 3.61
C ALA A 67 -4.81 9.37 4.79
N THR A 68 -5.98 8.75 4.76
CA THR A 68 -6.92 8.69 5.89
C THR A 68 -7.21 7.22 6.18
N ALA A 69 -6.88 6.78 7.38
CA ALA A 69 -7.30 5.50 7.93
C ALA A 69 -8.60 5.71 8.72
N THR A 70 -9.59 4.87 8.47
CA THR A 70 -10.84 4.81 9.23
C THR A 70 -11.02 3.41 9.78
N PHE A 71 -11.07 3.30 11.09
CA PHE A 71 -11.43 2.09 11.81
C PHE A 71 -12.93 2.12 12.09
N SER A 72 -13.62 1.02 11.84
CA SER A 72 -15.06 0.93 12.05
C SER A 72 -15.39 -0.39 12.73
N SER A 73 -16.35 -0.36 13.64
CA SER A 73 -16.81 -1.51 14.39
C SER A 73 -18.32 -1.51 14.51
N PHE A 74 -18.89 -2.67 14.80
CA PHE A 74 -20.28 -2.77 15.21
C PHE A 74 -20.52 -2.32 16.66
N THR A 75 -19.46 -2.28 17.48
CA THR A 75 -19.56 -2.14 18.94
C THR A 75 -19.10 -0.79 19.48
N HIS A 76 -18.43 0.03 18.66
CA HIS A 76 -18.00 1.37 19.04
C HIS A 76 -17.97 2.32 17.84
N GLU A 77 -17.87 3.61 18.15
CA GLU A 77 -17.77 4.67 17.17
C GLU A 77 -16.49 4.54 16.31
N PRO A 78 -16.54 5.01 15.04
CA PRO A 78 -15.37 4.99 14.16
C PRO A 78 -14.21 5.86 14.65
N GLU A 79 -12.98 5.39 14.47
CA GLU A 79 -11.76 6.15 14.69
C GLU A 79 -11.14 6.58 13.35
N VAL A 80 -10.68 7.84 13.25
CA VAL A 80 -10.09 8.39 12.03
C VAL A 80 -8.70 8.95 12.29
N VAL A 81 -7.71 8.47 11.54
CA VAL A 81 -6.31 8.92 11.60
C VAL A 81 -5.87 9.43 10.23
N LYS A 82 -5.18 10.57 10.17
CA LYS A 82 -4.70 11.20 8.93
C LYS A 82 -3.17 11.23 8.89
N PHE A 83 -2.61 11.02 7.70
CA PHE A 83 -1.17 10.98 7.42
C PHE A 83 -0.81 11.88 6.23
#